data_AF-A0A7C1PHX0-F1
#
_entry.id   AF-A0A7C1PHX0-F1
#
_cell.length_a   1.000
_cell.length_b   1.000
_cell.length_c   1.000
_cell.angle_alpha   90.00
_cell.angle_beta   90.00
_cell.angle_gamma   90.00
#
_symmetry.space_group_name_H-M   'P 1'
#
loop_
_entity.id
_entity.type
_entity.pdbx_description
1 polymer ?
#
loop_
_entity_poly.entity_id
_entity_poly.type
_entity_poly.pdbx_seq_one_letter_code
_entity_poly.pdbx_strand_id
1 'polypeptide(L)'
;MRCATHPEVETELRCGRCEAPICPRCLVQTPVGARCRSCARLRRPPMYDISLPVALRAAAASLTLGVALGVLWGLLLPAGPGFGLFGALLGLLLGSPLGYFFADVLDRVTNRKRGPLMQAIAVAGLCAAWVTHAVLAGGAVVGDWFGVVLVVAAATAGVGRLR
;
A
#
# COMPACT_ATOMS: atom_id res chain seq x y z
N MET A 1 -41.75 -20.90 -8.69
CA MET A 1 -41.00 -20.23 -9.80
C MET A 1 -39.87 -21.14 -10.31
N ARG A 2 -39.26 -20.92 -11.49
CA ARG A 2 -38.22 -21.83 -12.05
C ARG A 2 -36.82 -21.22 -11.99
N CYS A 3 -35.81 -22.04 -11.75
CA CYS A 3 -34.42 -21.58 -11.62
C CYS A 3 -33.91 -20.98 -12.95
N ALA A 4 -33.26 -19.82 -12.88
CA ALA A 4 -32.75 -19.11 -14.05
C ALA A 4 -31.68 -19.89 -14.85
N THR A 5 -31.01 -20.85 -14.20
CA THR A 5 -29.99 -21.71 -14.83
C THR A 5 -30.51 -23.11 -15.15
N HIS A 6 -31.52 -23.59 -14.43
CA HIS A 6 -32.12 -24.91 -14.60
C HIS A 6 -33.64 -24.76 -14.71
N PRO A 7 -34.19 -24.51 -15.92
CA PRO A 7 -35.61 -24.27 -16.11
C PRO A 7 -36.49 -25.49 -15.80
N GLU A 8 -35.89 -26.67 -15.72
CA GLU A 8 -36.51 -27.94 -15.29
C GLU A 8 -36.84 -27.98 -13.78
N VAL A 9 -36.23 -27.09 -12.98
CA VAL A 9 -36.30 -27.16 -11.52
C VAL A 9 -37.13 -26.01 -10.96
N GLU A 10 -38.22 -26.37 -10.29
CA GLU A 10 -38.99 -25.43 -9.48
C GLU A 10 -38.23 -25.09 -8.19
N THR A 11 -38.25 -23.81 -7.83
CA THR A 11 -37.57 -23.29 -6.65
C THR A 11 -38.35 -22.14 -6.06
N GLU A 12 -38.31 -22.01 -4.74
CA GLU A 12 -38.81 -20.84 -4.01
C GLU A 12 -37.69 -19.94 -3.47
N LEU A 13 -36.43 -20.27 -3.79
CA LEU A 13 -35.26 -19.49 -3.36
C LEU A 13 -34.87 -18.43 -4.39
N ARG A 14 -34.50 -17.23 -3.90
CA ARG A 14 -33.99 -16.11 -4.70
C ARG A 14 -32.63 -15.67 -4.22
N CYS A 15 -31.79 -15.20 -5.13
CA CYS A 15 -30.52 -14.60 -4.75
C CYS A 15 -30.76 -13.24 -4.09
N GLY A 16 -30.29 -13.01 -2.86
CA GLY A 16 -30.42 -11.71 -2.20
C GLY A 16 -29.64 -10.54 -2.83
N ARG A 17 -29.04 -10.69 -4.03
CA ARG A 17 -28.35 -9.59 -4.75
C ARG A 17 -29.13 -9.16 -5.99
N CYS A 18 -29.45 -10.14 -6.82
CA CYS A 18 -30.03 -9.95 -8.15
C CYS A 18 -31.46 -10.50 -8.24
N GLU A 19 -31.98 -11.04 -7.14
CA GLU A 19 -33.33 -11.61 -7.00
C GLU A 19 -33.67 -12.75 -7.97
N ALA A 20 -32.68 -13.20 -8.74
CA ALA A 20 -32.83 -14.31 -9.67
C ALA A 20 -33.21 -15.59 -8.91
N PRO A 21 -34.16 -16.38 -9.44
CA PRO A 21 -34.56 -17.65 -8.85
C PRO A 21 -33.40 -18.65 -8.93
N ILE A 22 -33.04 -19.24 -7.80
CA ILE A 22 -31.90 -20.16 -7.64
C ILE A 22 -32.37 -21.52 -7.12
N CYS A 23 -31.90 -22.63 -7.69
CA CYS A 23 -32.17 -23.96 -7.12
C CYS A 23 -31.10 -24.35 -6.07
N PRO A 24 -31.35 -25.38 -5.23
CA PRO A 24 -30.34 -25.92 -4.30
C PRO A 24 -29.01 -26.33 -4.97
N ARG A 25 -29.03 -26.69 -6.27
CA ARG A 25 -27.82 -27.00 -7.07
C ARG A 25 -27.03 -25.75 -7.51
N CYS A 26 -27.69 -24.61 -7.62
CA CYS A 26 -27.11 -23.32 -8.01
C CYS A 26 -26.77 -22.42 -6.82
N LEU A 27 -27.27 -22.78 -5.64
CA LEU A 27 -27.06 -22.07 -4.39
C LEU A 27 -25.59 -22.16 -3.98
N VAL A 28 -24.98 -21.01 -3.75
CA VAL A 28 -23.66 -20.89 -3.12
C VAL A 28 -23.87 -20.22 -1.77
N GLN A 29 -23.42 -20.88 -0.70
CA GLN A 29 -23.42 -20.30 0.63
C GLN A 29 -22.31 -19.26 0.73
N THR A 30 -22.69 -18.01 1.00
CA THR A 30 -21.77 -16.91 1.29
C THR A 30 -21.96 -16.46 2.74
N PRO A 31 -21.02 -15.74 3.37
CA PRO A 31 -21.18 -15.27 4.75
C PRO A 31 -22.42 -14.36 4.97
N VAL A 32 -23.00 -13.83 3.89
CA VAL A 32 -24.20 -12.98 3.90
C VAL A 32 -25.43 -13.73 3.35
N GLY A 33 -25.41 -15.07 3.39
CA GLY A 33 -26.51 -15.95 2.97
C GLY A 33 -26.38 -16.52 1.55
N ALA A 34 -27.50 -17.04 1.04
CA ALA A 34 -27.57 -17.72 -0.25
C ALA A 34 -27.41 -16.75 -1.44
N ARG A 35 -26.44 -17.03 -2.32
CA ARG A 35 -26.22 -16.27 -3.57
C ARG A 35 -26.18 -17.22 -4.78
N CYS A 36 -26.52 -16.71 -5.97
CA CYS A 36 -26.32 -17.43 -7.23
C CYS A 36 -24.82 -17.47 -7.60
N ARG A 37 -24.41 -18.42 -8.44
CA ARG A 37 -23.00 -18.58 -8.85
C ARG A 37 -22.38 -17.33 -9.46
N SER A 38 -23.13 -16.53 -10.21
CA SER A 38 -22.62 -15.28 -10.80
C SER A 38 -22.39 -14.19 -9.75
N CYS A 39 -23.27 -14.08 -8.75
CA CYS A 39 -23.15 -13.12 -7.65
C CYS A 39 -22.19 -13.57 -6.55
N ALA A 40 -21.98 -14.88 -6.40
CA ALA A 40 -21.09 -15.47 -5.42
C ALA A 40 -19.61 -15.43 -5.84
N ARG A 41 -19.31 -15.16 -7.12
CA ARG A 41 -17.91 -14.92 -7.55
C ARG A 41 -17.39 -13.71 -6.79
N LEU A 42 -16.38 -13.94 -5.93
CA LEU A 42 -15.59 -12.87 -5.33
C LEU A 42 -14.91 -12.09 -6.46
N ARG A 43 -15.50 -10.96 -6.86
CA ARG A 43 -14.74 -9.96 -7.63
C ARG A 43 -13.67 -9.41 -6.71
N ARG A 44 -12.44 -9.30 -7.21
CA ARG A 44 -11.36 -8.62 -6.49
C ARG A 44 -11.87 -7.24 -6.07
N PRO A 45 -11.70 -6.82 -4.81
CA PRO A 45 -12.17 -5.52 -4.38
C PRO A 45 -11.54 -4.44 -5.28
N PRO A 46 -12.30 -3.41 -5.71
CA PRO A 46 -11.83 -2.38 -6.65
C PRO A 46 -10.63 -1.57 -6.11
N MET A 47 -10.31 -1.70 -4.82
CA MET A 47 -9.10 -1.15 -4.21
C MET A 47 -7.81 -1.79 -4.76
N TYR A 48 -7.88 -3.02 -5.30
CA TYR A 48 -6.74 -3.75 -5.89
C TYR A 48 -6.63 -3.61 -7.41
N ASP A 49 -7.60 -2.98 -8.08
CA ASP A 49 -7.52 -2.70 -9.52
C ASP A 49 -6.69 -1.42 -9.74
N ILE A 50 -5.38 -1.63 -9.78
CA ILE A 50 -4.41 -0.57 -10.08
C ILE A 50 -4.29 -0.44 -11.59
N SER A 51 -4.97 0.55 -12.14
CA SER A 51 -4.76 1.02 -13.50
C SER A 51 -3.34 1.58 -13.65
N LEU A 52 -2.62 1.22 -14.72
CA LEU A 52 -1.29 1.71 -15.09
C LEU A 52 -1.07 3.24 -14.87
N PRO A 53 -1.98 4.14 -15.28
CA PRO A 53 -1.79 5.58 -15.07
C PRO A 53 -1.76 5.99 -13.59
N VAL A 54 -2.44 5.25 -12.70
CA VAL A 54 -2.41 5.53 -11.26
C VAL A 54 -1.11 5.05 -10.63
N ALA A 55 -0.57 3.91 -11.08
CA ALA A 55 0.76 3.44 -10.66
C ALA A 55 1.87 4.43 -11.08
N LEU A 56 1.81 4.95 -12.30
CA LEU A 56 2.79 5.93 -12.78
C LEU A 56 2.74 7.25 -12.00
N ARG A 57 1.54 7.76 -11.69
CA ARG A 57 1.40 8.94 -10.82
C ARG A 57 1.93 8.68 -9.41
N ALA A 58 1.66 7.50 -8.85
CA ALA A 58 2.17 7.09 -7.55
C ALA A 58 3.71 7.05 -7.53
N ALA A 59 4.31 6.47 -8.57
CA ALA A 59 5.77 6.40 -8.71
C ALA A 59 6.40 7.78 -8.89
N ALA A 60 5.81 8.66 -9.71
CA ALA A 60 6.29 10.02 -9.87
C ALA A 60 6.19 10.81 -8.55
N ALA A 61 5.09 10.67 -7.82
CA ALA A 61 4.90 11.32 -6.53
C ALA A 61 5.85 10.77 -5.45
N SER A 62 6.08 9.45 -5.40
CA SER A 62 7.00 8.85 -4.42
C SER A 62 8.46 9.24 -4.69
N LEU A 63 8.87 9.31 -5.96
CA LEU A 63 10.21 9.74 -6.33
C LEU A 63 10.43 11.22 -6.04
N THR A 64 9.50 12.09 -6.44
CA THR A 64 9.62 13.55 -6.18
C THR A 64 9.66 13.85 -4.69
N LEU A 65 8.77 13.23 -3.91
CA LEU A 65 8.74 13.39 -2.46
C LEU A 65 9.98 12.80 -1.80
N GLY A 66 10.43 11.62 -2.25
CA GLY A 66 11.62 10.96 -1.74
C GLY A 66 12.88 11.79 -1.96
N VAL A 67 13.09 12.27 -3.18
CA VAL A 67 14.22 13.13 -3.53
C VAL A 67 14.17 14.44 -2.75
N ALA A 68 13.02 15.10 -2.64
CA ALA A 68 12.89 16.35 -1.88
C ALA A 68 13.23 16.17 -0.39
N LEU A 69 12.74 15.09 0.24
CA LEU A 69 13.03 14.77 1.63
C LEU A 69 14.49 14.36 1.83
N GLY A 70 15.07 13.61 0.90
CA GLY A 70 16.49 13.21 0.94
C GLY A 70 17.44 14.39 0.74
N VAL A 71 17.08 15.36 -0.10
CA VAL A 71 17.81 16.63 -0.26
C VAL A 71 17.73 17.45 1.02
N LEU A 72 16.53 17.63 1.58
CA LEU A 72 16.33 18.36 2.82
C LEU A 72 17.15 17.75 3.96
N TRP A 73 17.13 16.42 4.07
CA TRP A 73 17.96 15.70 5.03
C TRP A 73 19.44 15.97 4.82
N GLY A 74 19.96 15.80 3.59
CA GLY A 74 21.40 15.97 3.30
C GLY A 74 21.92 17.37 3.55
N LEU A 75 21.05 18.38 3.48
CA LEU A 75 21.36 19.76 3.85
C LEU A 75 21.31 20.00 5.37
N LEU A 76 20.38 19.35 6.08
CA LEU A 76 20.12 19.62 7.50
C LEU A 76 21.02 18.81 8.45
N LEU A 77 21.45 17.63 8.02
CA LEU A 77 22.26 16.68 8.81
C LEU A 77 23.46 16.25 7.97
N PRO A 78 24.59 16.98 8.00
CA PRO A 78 25.80 16.54 7.32
C PRO A 78 26.26 15.19 7.91
N ALA A 79 26.78 14.28 7.06
CA ALA A 79 27.21 12.94 7.45
C ALA A 79 28.39 12.98 8.43
N GLY A 80 28.08 13.19 9.72
CA GLY A 80 29.00 12.97 10.82
C GLY A 80 29.01 11.48 11.18
N PRO A 81 30.19 10.84 11.29
CA PRO A 81 30.30 9.50 11.84
C PRO A 81 30.11 9.57 13.35
N GLY A 82 28.88 9.48 13.83
CA GLY A 82 28.69 9.41 15.27
C GLY A 82 27.34 9.89 15.73
N PHE A 83 26.40 8.96 15.78
CA PHE A 83 25.32 9.09 16.75
C PHE A 83 25.02 7.81 17.53
N GLY A 84 25.76 6.70 17.37
CA GLY A 84 25.62 5.50 18.21
C GLY A 84 24.16 5.11 18.51
N LEU A 85 23.86 4.82 19.79
CA LEU A 85 22.50 4.53 20.25
C LEU A 85 21.54 5.74 20.13
N PHE A 86 22.04 6.96 20.33
CA PHE A 86 21.21 8.18 20.31
C PHE A 86 20.64 8.46 18.92
N GLY A 87 21.42 8.23 17.87
CA GLY A 87 21.00 8.30 16.47
C GLY A 87 20.01 7.22 16.15
N ALA A 88 20.26 5.97 16.56
CA ALA A 88 19.28 4.90 16.34
C ALA A 88 17.92 5.23 16.97
N LEU A 89 17.92 5.81 18.18
CA LEU A 89 16.70 6.24 18.86
C LEU A 89 16.02 7.42 18.15
N LEU A 90 16.78 8.43 17.72
CA LEU A 90 16.26 9.57 16.97
C LEU A 90 15.70 9.14 15.61
N GLY A 91 16.36 8.18 14.94
CA GLY A 91 15.96 7.60 13.67
C GLY A 91 14.67 6.82 13.80
N LEU A 92 14.47 6.11 14.91
CA LEU A 92 13.20 5.43 15.21
C LEU A 92 12.08 6.43 15.52
N LEU A 93 12.38 7.46 16.31
CA LEU A 93 11.42 8.48 16.73
C LEU A 93 10.97 9.37 15.57
N LEU A 94 11.88 9.75 14.67
CA LEU A 94 11.61 10.56 13.49
C LEU A 94 11.19 9.73 12.28
N GLY A 95 11.63 8.48 12.17
CA GLY A 95 11.28 7.60 11.06
C GLY A 95 9.80 7.25 11.01
N SER A 96 9.16 7.03 12.16
CA SER A 96 7.72 6.73 12.24
C SER A 96 6.83 7.87 11.70
N PRO A 97 6.97 9.14 12.16
CA PRO A 97 6.18 10.25 11.61
C PRO A 97 6.52 10.55 10.15
N LEU A 98 7.78 10.41 9.73
CA LEU A 98 8.17 10.57 8.33
C LEU A 98 7.53 9.50 7.44
N GLY A 99 7.55 8.24 7.87
CA GLY A 99 6.88 7.13 7.18
C GLY A 99 5.37 7.33 7.10
N TYR A 100 4.75 7.83 8.17
CA TYR A 100 3.33 8.17 8.18
C TYR A 100 3.02 9.29 7.19
N PHE A 101 3.79 10.37 7.21
CA PHE A 101 3.63 11.50 6.29
C PHE A 101 3.79 11.06 4.83
N PHE A 102 4.81 10.24 4.55
CA PHE A 102 5.07 9.70 3.21
C PHE A 102 3.89 8.86 2.71
N ALA A 103 3.39 7.93 3.53
CA ALA A 103 2.22 7.13 3.20
C ALA A 103 0.96 7.98 3.02
N ASP A 104 0.79 9.04 3.82
CA ASP A 104 -0.37 9.92 3.76
C ASP A 104 -0.41 10.78 2.49
N VAL A 105 0.74 11.23 2.01
CA VAL A 105 0.84 11.90 0.70
C VAL A 105 0.49 10.93 -0.43
N LEU A 106 1.03 9.70 -0.41
CA LEU A 106 0.74 8.69 -1.42
C LEU A 106 -0.74 8.28 -1.45
N ASP A 107 -1.37 8.15 -0.27
CA ASP A 107 -2.80 7.86 -0.17
C ASP A 107 -3.65 8.98 -0.79
N ARG A 108 -3.29 10.25 -0.58
CA ARG A 108 -4.01 11.38 -1.19
C ARG A 108 -3.84 11.42 -2.71
N VAL A 109 -2.63 11.18 -3.22
CA VAL A 109 -2.33 11.22 -4.66
C VAL A 109 -2.97 10.06 -5.42
N THR A 110 -3.05 8.88 -4.80
CA THR A 110 -3.55 7.66 -5.45
C THR A 110 -5.05 7.41 -5.23
N ASN A 111 -5.76 8.36 -4.61
CA ASN A 111 -7.17 8.23 -4.25
C ASN A 111 -7.45 7.01 -3.35
N ARG A 112 -6.62 6.85 -2.31
CA ARG A 112 -6.74 5.80 -1.27
C ARG A 112 -6.67 4.36 -1.80
N LYS A 113 -5.98 4.13 -2.93
CA LYS A 113 -5.75 2.76 -3.44
C LYS A 113 -4.75 2.02 -2.56
N ARG A 114 -5.03 0.75 -2.24
CA ARG A 114 -4.23 -0.09 -1.34
C ARG A 114 -3.79 -1.36 -2.03
N GLY A 115 -2.62 -1.87 -1.66
CA GLY A 115 -2.10 -3.13 -2.17
C GLY A 115 -0.57 -3.22 -2.15
N PRO A 116 0.00 -4.40 -2.46
CA PRO A 116 1.43 -4.69 -2.37
C PRO A 116 2.24 -3.85 -3.35
N LEU A 117 1.65 -3.47 -4.48
CA LEU A 117 2.31 -2.61 -5.46
C LEU A 117 2.49 -1.18 -4.92
N MET A 118 1.54 -0.64 -4.16
CA MET A 118 1.67 0.67 -3.51
C MET A 118 2.67 0.64 -2.37
N GLN A 119 2.76 -0.47 -1.64
CA GLN A 119 3.82 -0.69 -0.66
C GLN A 119 5.21 -0.69 -1.32
N ALA A 120 5.37 -1.38 -2.44
CA ALA A 120 6.62 -1.39 -3.19
C ALA A 120 7.02 0.00 -3.69
N ILE A 121 6.06 0.79 -4.20
CA ILE A 121 6.30 2.17 -4.64
C ILE A 121 6.72 3.08 -3.48
N ALA A 122 6.10 2.93 -2.31
CA ALA A 122 6.45 3.69 -1.12
C ALA A 122 7.87 3.37 -0.64
N VAL A 123 8.22 2.08 -0.57
CA VAL A 123 9.57 1.62 -0.21
C VAL A 123 10.60 2.12 -1.22
N ALA A 124 10.30 2.04 -2.52
CA ALA A 124 11.18 2.56 -3.56
C ALA A 124 11.46 4.07 -3.41
N GLY A 125 10.44 4.86 -3.05
CA GLY A 125 10.60 6.30 -2.79
C GLY A 125 11.46 6.60 -1.56
N LEU A 126 11.30 5.83 -0.47
CA LEU A 126 12.14 5.94 0.72
C LEU A 126 13.60 5.54 0.45
N CYS A 127 13.81 4.49 -0.36
CA CYS A 127 15.16 4.13 -0.83
C CYS A 127 15.77 5.25 -1.67
N ALA A 128 15.01 5.88 -2.55
CA ALA A 128 15.48 7.02 -3.33
C ALA A 128 15.89 8.19 -2.42
N ALA A 129 15.11 8.49 -1.38
CA ALA A 129 15.45 9.50 -0.38
C ALA A 129 16.80 9.21 0.30
N TRP A 130 17.03 7.96 0.70
CA TRP A 130 18.28 7.54 1.32
C TRP A 130 19.48 7.65 0.38
N VAL A 131 19.31 7.24 -0.88
CA VAL A 131 20.37 7.37 -1.90
C VAL A 131 20.71 8.84 -2.13
N THR A 132 19.71 9.72 -2.26
CA THR A 132 19.96 11.16 -2.43
C THR A 132 20.67 11.78 -1.24
N HIS A 133 20.32 11.37 -0.02
CA HIS A 133 21.01 11.78 1.19
C HIS A 133 22.49 11.38 1.16
N ALA A 134 22.77 10.10 0.88
CA ALA A 134 24.13 9.58 0.84
C ALA A 134 25.01 10.29 -0.20
N VAL A 135 24.44 10.61 -1.38
CA VAL A 135 25.16 11.34 -2.45
C VAL A 135 25.49 12.77 -2.01
N LEU A 136 24.56 13.48 -1.37
CA LEU A 136 24.76 14.87 -0.95
C LEU A 136 25.68 15.01 0.27
N ALA A 137 25.57 14.08 1.22
CA ALA A 137 26.33 14.15 2.46
C ALA A 137 27.78 13.66 2.31
N GLY A 138 28.18 13.17 1.12
CA GLY A 138 29.55 12.73 0.82
C GLY A 138 30.01 11.48 1.60
N GLY A 139 29.10 10.81 2.30
CA GLY A 139 29.37 9.64 3.14
C GLY A 139 29.17 8.32 2.38
N ALA A 140 29.98 7.30 2.72
CA ALA A 140 29.75 5.95 2.22
C ALA A 140 28.41 5.41 2.75
N VAL A 141 27.55 4.95 1.84
CA VAL A 141 26.24 4.29 2.10
C VAL A 141 26.33 3.20 3.18
N VAL A 142 27.52 2.62 3.36
CA VAL A 142 27.82 1.49 4.27
C VAL A 142 28.08 1.94 5.73
N GLY A 143 28.29 3.23 5.99
CA GLY A 143 28.55 3.76 7.34
C GLY A 143 27.35 4.45 8.02
N ASP A 144 26.29 4.73 7.27
CA ASP A 144 25.11 5.49 7.74
C ASP A 144 24.06 4.57 8.39
N TRP A 145 24.40 4.00 9.55
CA TRP A 145 23.47 3.21 10.37
C TRP A 145 22.21 4.01 10.75
N PHE A 146 22.33 5.33 10.87
CA PHE A 146 21.23 6.23 11.17
C PHE A 146 20.21 6.27 10.04
N GLY A 147 20.67 6.48 8.80
CA GLY A 147 19.83 6.44 7.60
C GLY A 147 19.14 5.09 7.41
N VAL A 148 19.85 3.98 7.63
CA VAL A 148 19.26 2.62 7.52
C VAL A 148 18.14 2.42 8.54
N VAL A 149 18.38 2.74 9.82
CA VAL A 149 17.37 2.59 10.88
C VAL A 149 16.14 3.44 10.59
N LEU A 150 16.33 4.68 10.14
CA LEU A 150 15.22 5.56 9.85
C LEU A 150 14.40 5.07 8.65
N VAL A 151 15.04 4.66 7.55
CA VAL A 151 14.34 4.14 6.36
C VAL A 151 13.55 2.89 6.71
N VAL A 152 14.12 1.99 7.53
CA VAL A 152 13.42 0.78 8.00
C VAL A 152 12.24 1.13 8.90
N ALA A 153 12.40 2.07 9.82
CA ALA A 153 11.30 2.57 10.66
C ALA A 153 10.19 3.24 9.83
N ALA A 154 10.57 4.04 8.84
CA ALA A 154 9.64 4.70 7.92
C ALA A 154 8.92 3.70 7.02
N ALA A 155 9.63 2.68 6.51
CA ALA A 155 9.06 1.64 5.68
C ALA A 155 8.08 0.77 6.48
N THR A 156 8.42 0.36 7.70
CA THR A 156 7.53 -0.44 8.54
C THR A 156 6.25 0.32 8.91
N ALA A 157 6.37 1.59 9.33
CA ALA A 157 5.22 2.44 9.63
C ALA A 157 4.35 2.72 8.39
N GLY A 158 4.98 3.04 7.25
CA GLY A 158 4.28 3.34 6.00
C GLY A 158 3.58 2.12 5.40
N VAL A 159 4.25 0.96 5.38
CA VAL A 159 3.68 -0.31 4.90
C VAL A 159 2.51 -0.75 5.79
N GLY A 160 2.60 -0.56 7.11
CA GLY A 160 1.50 -0.89 8.03
C GLY A 160 0.19 -0.16 7.71
N ARG A 161 0.28 1.08 7.20
CA ARG A 161 -0.88 1.90 6.80
C ARG A 161 -1.43 1.54 5.41
N LEU A 162 -0.55 1.13 4.49
CA LEU A 162 -0.88 0.79 3.10
C LEU A 162 -1.32 -0.69 2.91
N ARG A 163 -1.45 -1.46 4.00
CA ARG A 163 -2.12 -2.77 4.02
C ARG A 163 -3.64 -2.62 3.93
#